data_AF-A0A318CG21-F1
#
_entry.id   AF-A0A318CG21-F1
#
_cell.length_a   1.000
_cell.length_b   1.000
_cell.length_c   1.000
_cell.angle_alpha   90.00
_cell.angle_beta   90.00
_cell.angle_gamma   90.00
#
_symmetry.space_group_name_H-M   'P 1'
#
loop_
_entity.id
_entity.type
_entity.pdbx_description
1 polymer ?
#
loop_
_entity_poly.entity_id
_entity_poly.type
_entity_poly.pdbx_seq_one_letter_code
_entity_poly.pdbx_strand_id
1 'polypeptide(L)'
;MSFEIDTGKKNAEIRLPSIKVIGVGGAGGNAVNRMISEGIHGVTFIAANTDIQVLESNKADLKIQLGTELTRGLGAGGNPNVGERAAEESVDEIGTFLEDTDLLFITAGMGGGTGTGAAPIVASIAREMGILTVAVVTTPFFFEGNTRLKTANEGLRRLKNSVDTLIRISNNKLLQELPPNTSIVDAFAKADETLHHGIKGISELITKRGYINLDFADVESVLRNAGTAMLGIGVGSGERRAEEAARRALESRLLEKPIDNATGIILNVSAKNITLREMNIAAAIVRQNCSEDADVKLGLIVDPDMNDDELDITLIAAGLELDEGELMGDASDIPAIYRFGLDINEEE
;
A
#
# COMPACT_ATOMS: atom_id res chain seq x y z
N MET A 1 -44.84 -35.93 -28.84
CA MET A 1 -44.29 -35.34 -27.61
C MET A 1 -42.78 -35.34 -27.74
N SER A 2 -42.22 -34.23 -28.21
CA SER A 2 -40.78 -33.96 -28.11
C SER A 2 -40.58 -33.18 -26.81
N PHE A 3 -39.91 -33.80 -25.85
CA PHE A 3 -39.44 -33.13 -24.65
C PHE A 3 -38.20 -32.32 -25.03
N GLU A 4 -38.32 -30.99 -25.07
CA GLU A 4 -37.17 -30.10 -25.01
C GLU A 4 -36.70 -30.05 -23.56
N ILE A 5 -35.43 -30.43 -23.35
CA ILE A 5 -34.77 -30.31 -22.07
C ILE A 5 -34.34 -28.85 -21.93
N ASP A 6 -35.00 -28.12 -21.04
CA ASP A 6 -34.55 -26.82 -20.55
C ASP A 6 -33.23 -27.00 -19.80
N THR A 7 -32.11 -26.78 -20.49
CA THR A 7 -30.79 -26.72 -19.86
C THR A 7 -30.68 -25.39 -19.13
N GLY A 8 -31.23 -25.33 -17.91
CA GLY A 8 -31.18 -24.20 -16.99
C GLY A 8 -29.78 -23.84 -16.49
N LYS A 9 -28.81 -23.63 -17.39
CA LYS A 9 -27.57 -22.93 -17.07
C LYS A 9 -27.86 -21.43 -17.11
N LYS A 10 -28.35 -20.90 -15.99
CA LYS A 10 -28.11 -19.48 -15.68
C LYS A 10 -26.59 -19.30 -15.70
N ASN A 11 -26.09 -18.51 -16.66
CA ASN A 11 -24.74 -18.00 -16.60
C ASN A 11 -24.62 -17.24 -15.28
N ALA A 12 -23.98 -17.83 -14.27
CA ALA A 12 -23.58 -17.08 -13.09
C ALA A 12 -22.58 -16.04 -13.59
N GLU A 13 -22.97 -14.77 -13.60
CA GLU A 13 -22.03 -13.68 -13.84
C GLU A 13 -20.92 -13.80 -12.80
N ILE A 14 -19.68 -14.00 -13.28
CA ILE A 14 -18.52 -14.02 -12.41
C ILE A 14 -18.35 -12.59 -11.90
N ARG A 15 -18.78 -12.34 -10.66
CA ARG A 15 -18.55 -11.06 -9.97
C ARG A 15 -17.05 -10.96 -9.70
N LEU A 16 -16.39 -9.99 -10.33
CA LEU A 16 -15.03 -9.59 -9.96
C LEU A 16 -15.10 -8.78 -8.66
N PRO A 17 -14.13 -8.92 -7.75
CA PRO A 17 -14.05 -8.09 -6.55
C PRO A 17 -14.00 -6.61 -6.93
N SER A 18 -14.81 -5.80 -6.26
CA SER A 18 -14.79 -4.35 -6.40
C SER A 18 -13.71 -3.76 -5.50
N ILE A 19 -12.73 -3.09 -6.11
CA ILE A 19 -11.59 -2.51 -5.43
C ILE A 19 -11.65 -0.99 -5.54
N LYS A 20 -11.57 -0.31 -4.40
CA LYS A 20 -11.47 1.16 -4.33
C LYS A 20 -10.19 1.61 -3.67
N VAL A 21 -9.65 2.74 -4.11
CA VAL A 21 -8.47 3.38 -3.53
C VAL A 21 -8.86 4.79 -3.09
N ILE A 22 -8.81 5.07 -1.80
CA ILE A 22 -9.10 6.39 -1.23
C ILE A 22 -7.82 7.09 -0.77
N GLY A 23 -7.51 8.22 -1.40
CA GLY A 23 -6.43 9.12 -1.01
C GLY A 23 -6.92 10.19 -0.04
N VAL A 24 -6.45 10.15 1.20
CA VAL A 24 -6.90 11.04 2.28
C VAL A 24 -5.89 12.17 2.53
N GLY A 25 -6.36 13.41 2.44
CA GLY A 25 -5.55 14.62 2.56
C GLY A 25 -4.65 14.87 1.34
N GLY A 26 -3.75 15.86 1.44
CA GLY A 26 -2.93 16.29 0.30
C GLY A 26 -2.00 15.21 -0.24
N ALA A 27 -1.22 14.55 0.63
CA ALA A 27 -0.29 13.49 0.22
C ALA A 27 -1.01 12.27 -0.36
N GLY A 28 -2.12 11.83 0.26
CA GLY A 28 -2.92 10.73 -0.28
C GLY A 28 -3.54 11.09 -1.65
N GLY A 29 -4.02 12.33 -1.80
CA GLY A 29 -4.51 12.82 -3.09
C GLY A 29 -3.44 12.88 -4.18
N ASN A 30 -2.20 13.25 -3.84
CA ASN A 30 -1.07 13.23 -4.76
C ASN A 30 -0.73 11.80 -5.20
N ALA A 31 -0.68 10.86 -4.26
CA ALA A 31 -0.48 9.45 -4.57
C ALA A 31 -1.56 8.91 -5.52
N VAL A 32 -2.83 9.25 -5.29
CA VAL A 32 -3.94 8.89 -6.19
C VAL A 32 -3.76 9.50 -7.59
N ASN A 33 -3.41 10.79 -7.68
CA ASN A 33 -3.13 11.44 -8.97
C ASN A 33 -2.03 10.71 -9.75
N ARG A 34 -1.00 10.24 -9.04
CA ARG A 34 0.10 9.49 -9.62
C ARG A 34 -0.35 8.12 -10.10
N MET A 35 -1.07 7.36 -9.28
CA MET A 35 -1.60 6.04 -9.63
C MET A 35 -2.50 6.08 -10.88
N ILE A 36 -3.31 7.13 -11.02
CA ILE A 36 -4.12 7.37 -12.21
C ILE A 36 -3.24 7.67 -13.43
N SER A 37 -2.21 8.49 -13.25
CA SER A 37 -1.31 8.86 -14.35
C SER A 37 -0.43 7.69 -14.82
N GLU A 38 -0.06 6.77 -13.91
CA GLU A 38 0.74 5.58 -14.18
C GLU A 38 -0.09 4.36 -14.58
N GLY A 39 -1.43 4.44 -14.49
CA GLY A 39 -2.34 3.48 -15.11
C GLY A 39 -2.62 2.20 -14.31
N ILE A 40 -2.99 2.30 -13.03
CA ILE A 40 -3.58 1.14 -12.32
C ILE A 40 -5.00 0.89 -12.86
N HIS A 41 -5.25 -0.31 -13.35
CA HIS A 41 -6.54 -0.71 -13.92
C HIS A 41 -7.38 -1.53 -12.93
N GLY A 42 -8.70 -1.51 -13.11
CA GLY A 42 -9.64 -2.32 -12.32
C GLY A 42 -9.89 -1.82 -10.91
N VAL A 43 -9.56 -0.56 -10.62
CA VAL A 43 -9.79 0.09 -9.33
C VAL A 43 -10.55 1.41 -9.54
N THR A 44 -11.39 1.79 -8.58
CA THR A 44 -12.03 3.12 -8.55
C THR A 44 -11.27 4.03 -7.58
N PHE A 45 -10.91 5.23 -8.02
CA PHE A 45 -10.18 6.19 -7.22
C PHE A 45 -11.09 7.21 -6.54
N ILE A 46 -10.83 7.44 -5.26
CA ILE A 46 -11.51 8.43 -4.43
C ILE A 46 -10.45 9.38 -3.87
N ALA A 47 -10.67 10.69 -3.97
CA ALA A 47 -9.90 11.68 -3.24
C ALA A 47 -10.76 12.28 -2.12
N ALA A 48 -10.25 12.31 -0.89
CA ALA A 48 -10.95 12.89 0.25
C ALA A 48 -10.09 13.95 0.92
N ASN A 49 -10.55 15.21 0.94
CA ASN A 49 -9.76 16.30 1.52
C ASN A 49 -10.64 17.40 2.10
N THR A 50 -10.13 18.06 3.14
CA THR A 50 -10.71 19.28 3.74
C THR A 50 -10.37 20.55 2.95
N ASP A 51 -9.35 20.49 2.10
CA ASP A 51 -8.95 21.59 1.22
C ASP A 51 -9.58 21.42 -0.16
N ILE A 52 -10.51 22.31 -0.50
CA ILE A 52 -11.28 22.24 -1.74
C ILE A 52 -10.41 22.54 -2.98
N GLN A 53 -9.41 23.43 -2.86
CA GLN A 53 -8.56 23.81 -3.98
C GLN A 53 -7.71 22.62 -4.42
N VAL A 54 -7.18 21.88 -3.45
CA VAL A 54 -6.44 20.64 -3.72
C VAL A 54 -7.37 19.59 -4.33
N LEU A 55 -8.58 19.46 -3.81
CA LEU A 55 -9.55 18.45 -4.27
C LEU A 55 -10.03 18.69 -5.71
N GLU A 56 -10.31 19.95 -6.09
CA GLU A 56 -10.76 20.30 -7.44
C GLU A 56 -9.75 19.88 -8.51
N SER A 57 -8.46 20.09 -8.24
CA SER A 57 -7.36 19.71 -9.14
C SER A 57 -7.06 18.21 -9.21
N ASN A 58 -7.64 17.40 -8.32
CA ASN A 58 -7.42 15.96 -8.27
C ASN A 58 -8.08 15.23 -9.46
N LYS A 59 -7.48 14.13 -9.92
CA LYS A 59 -7.91 13.35 -11.08
C LYS A 59 -8.81 12.15 -10.73
N ALA A 60 -9.06 11.89 -9.43
CA ALA A 60 -9.88 10.78 -8.96
C ALA A 60 -11.29 10.78 -9.56
N ASP A 61 -11.85 9.57 -9.72
CA ASP A 61 -13.20 9.33 -10.24
C ASP A 61 -14.25 9.97 -9.32
N LEU A 62 -14.02 9.86 -8.01
CA LEU A 62 -14.88 10.38 -6.95
C LEU A 62 -14.10 11.33 -6.04
N LYS A 63 -14.77 12.38 -5.55
CA LYS A 63 -14.17 13.40 -4.69
C LYS A 63 -15.09 13.69 -3.51
N ILE A 64 -14.53 13.65 -2.30
CA ILE A 64 -15.23 13.90 -1.04
C ILE A 64 -14.61 15.13 -0.37
N GLN A 65 -15.41 16.18 -0.17
CA GLN A 65 -14.96 17.33 0.61
C GLN A 65 -15.28 17.10 2.09
N LEU A 66 -14.23 16.82 2.86
CA LEU A 66 -14.38 16.55 4.30
C LEU A 66 -14.61 17.84 5.09
N GLY A 67 -15.57 17.82 6.00
CA GLY A 67 -15.79 18.90 6.97
C GLY A 67 -16.09 20.24 6.31
N THR A 68 -17.08 20.26 5.43
CA THR A 68 -17.47 21.44 4.64
C THR A 68 -17.84 22.61 5.54
N GLU A 69 -18.58 22.36 6.63
CA GLU A 69 -18.95 23.39 7.60
C GLU A 69 -17.78 23.75 8.52
N LEU A 70 -17.06 22.75 9.02
CA LEU A 70 -15.98 22.93 9.99
C LEU A 70 -14.80 23.73 9.43
N THR A 71 -14.37 23.41 8.21
CA THR A 71 -13.13 23.97 7.63
C THR A 71 -13.41 25.09 6.62
N ARG A 72 -14.65 25.16 6.11
CA ARG A 72 -15.03 26.06 5.00
C ARG A 72 -14.14 25.88 3.77
N GLY A 73 -13.63 24.66 3.55
CA GLY A 73 -12.77 24.31 2.42
C GLY A 73 -11.32 24.77 2.51
N LEU A 74 -10.86 25.26 3.67
CA LEU A 74 -9.52 25.83 3.86
C LEU A 74 -8.49 24.83 4.43
N GLY A 75 -8.87 23.57 4.58
CA GLY A 75 -8.00 22.54 5.15
C GLY A 75 -8.00 22.47 6.68
N ALA A 76 -7.36 21.43 7.21
CA ALA A 76 -7.29 21.14 8.65
C ALA A 76 -6.18 21.93 9.40
N GLY A 77 -5.40 22.77 8.72
CA GLY A 77 -4.35 23.60 9.35
C GLY A 77 -3.25 22.80 10.07
N GLY A 78 -2.97 21.57 9.64
CA GLY A 78 -2.01 20.67 10.31
C GLY A 78 -2.51 20.05 11.62
N ASN A 79 -3.77 20.26 12.00
CA ASN A 79 -4.35 19.72 13.23
C ASN A 79 -5.14 18.43 12.96
N PRO A 80 -4.70 17.27 13.48
CA PRO A 80 -5.38 15.98 13.30
C PRO A 80 -6.81 15.97 13.84
N ASN A 81 -7.08 16.64 14.96
CA ASN A 81 -8.43 16.67 15.55
C ASN A 81 -9.44 17.37 14.63
N VAL A 82 -8.98 18.33 13.82
CA VAL A 82 -9.83 18.97 12.79
C VAL A 82 -10.09 17.99 11.64
N GLY A 83 -9.07 17.24 11.21
CA GLY A 83 -9.22 16.21 10.18
C GLY A 83 -10.17 15.08 10.60
N GLU A 84 -10.07 14.63 11.85
CA GLU A 84 -10.98 13.64 12.45
C GLU A 84 -12.42 14.14 12.45
N ARG A 85 -12.68 15.30 13.06
CA ARG A 85 -14.02 15.87 13.12
C ARG A 85 -14.61 16.16 11.74
N ALA A 86 -13.78 16.54 10.78
CA ALA A 86 -14.20 16.72 9.39
C ALA A 86 -14.66 15.41 8.75
N ALA A 87 -13.99 14.30 9.05
CA ALA A 87 -14.41 12.98 8.59
C ALA A 87 -15.67 12.50 9.31
N GLU A 88 -15.79 12.74 10.62
CA GLU A 88 -17.01 12.47 11.40
C GLU A 88 -18.24 13.23 10.87
N GLU A 89 -18.05 14.50 10.49
CA GLU A 89 -19.09 15.31 9.82
C GLU A 89 -19.55 14.70 8.49
N SER A 90 -18.66 13.96 7.82
CA SER A 90 -18.86 13.44 6.45
C SER A 90 -19.10 11.93 6.40
N VAL A 91 -19.47 11.30 7.52
CA VAL A 91 -19.61 9.83 7.65
C VAL A 91 -20.59 9.27 6.61
N ASP A 92 -21.75 9.91 6.43
CA ASP A 92 -22.78 9.43 5.49
C ASP A 92 -22.29 9.46 4.04
N GLU A 93 -21.56 10.50 3.65
CA GLU A 93 -21.00 10.65 2.31
C GLU A 93 -19.88 9.62 2.06
N ILE A 94 -18.99 9.43 3.05
CA ILE A 94 -17.95 8.41 2.99
C ILE A 94 -18.59 7.03 2.84
N GLY A 95 -19.58 6.69 3.68
CA GLY A 95 -20.29 5.41 3.61
C GLY A 95 -20.91 5.16 2.24
N THR A 96 -21.60 6.16 1.69
CA THR A 96 -22.21 6.09 0.35
C THR A 96 -21.17 5.78 -0.73
N PHE A 97 -20.00 6.42 -0.67
CA PHE A 97 -18.95 6.23 -1.68
C PHE A 97 -18.22 4.89 -1.52
N LEU A 98 -18.31 4.27 -0.34
CA LEU A 98 -17.75 2.96 -0.04
C LEU A 98 -18.71 1.79 -0.30
N GLU A 99 -19.98 2.05 -0.65
CA GLU A 99 -20.92 0.99 -1.05
C GLU A 99 -20.36 0.13 -2.21
N ASP A 100 -20.80 -1.13 -2.27
CA ASP A 100 -20.37 -2.11 -3.28
C ASP A 100 -18.84 -2.26 -3.39
N THR A 101 -18.12 -2.22 -2.26
CA THR A 101 -16.66 -2.39 -2.21
C THR A 101 -16.31 -3.68 -1.47
N ASP A 102 -15.45 -4.51 -2.06
CA ASP A 102 -14.93 -5.72 -1.42
C ASP A 102 -13.58 -5.44 -0.73
N LEU A 103 -12.75 -4.58 -1.34
CA LEU A 103 -11.45 -4.16 -0.83
C LEU A 103 -11.24 -2.65 -0.99
N LEU A 104 -10.90 -2.00 0.12
CA LEU A 104 -10.54 -0.60 0.19
C LEU A 104 -9.07 -0.43 0.53
N PHE A 105 -8.32 0.22 -0.35
CA PHE A 105 -7.01 0.78 -0.03
C PHE A 105 -7.14 2.20 0.48
N ILE A 106 -6.57 2.48 1.64
CA ILE A 106 -6.49 3.84 2.20
C ILE A 106 -5.04 4.30 2.08
N THR A 107 -4.81 5.41 1.36
CA THR A 107 -3.48 6.01 1.25
C THR A 107 -3.46 7.42 1.83
N ALA A 108 -2.45 7.69 2.66
CA ALA A 108 -2.28 8.97 3.32
C ALA A 108 -0.81 9.21 3.71
N GLY A 109 -0.43 10.48 3.76
CA GLY A 109 0.82 10.90 4.40
C GLY A 109 0.56 11.31 5.85
N MET A 110 1.16 10.59 6.79
CA MET A 110 0.98 10.80 8.22
C MET A 110 1.76 12.02 8.71
N GLY A 111 1.24 12.68 9.76
CA GLY A 111 1.84 13.86 10.37
C GLY A 111 1.19 15.19 9.97
N GLY A 112 0.35 15.21 8.94
CA GLY A 112 -0.52 16.35 8.62
C GLY A 112 -1.79 16.40 9.49
N GLY A 113 -2.71 17.31 9.17
CA GLY A 113 -4.02 17.38 9.83
C GLY A 113 -5.03 16.38 9.24
N THR A 114 -5.36 16.55 7.97
CA THR A 114 -6.41 15.77 7.29
C THR A 114 -6.09 14.29 7.20
N GLY A 115 -4.95 13.90 6.60
CA GLY A 115 -4.57 12.49 6.45
C GLY A 115 -4.51 11.75 7.78
N THR A 116 -3.80 12.32 8.76
CA THR A 116 -3.63 11.71 10.10
C THR A 116 -4.95 11.56 10.85
N GLY A 117 -5.83 12.56 10.79
CA GLY A 117 -7.08 12.57 11.55
C GLY A 117 -8.23 11.82 10.89
N ALA A 118 -8.36 11.95 9.57
CA ALA A 118 -9.48 11.40 8.80
C ALA A 118 -9.29 9.94 8.40
N ALA A 119 -8.05 9.49 8.11
CA ALA A 119 -7.81 8.13 7.63
C ALA A 119 -8.31 7.05 8.62
N PRO A 120 -8.13 7.16 9.95
CA PRO A 120 -8.70 6.20 10.91
C PRO A 120 -10.23 6.16 10.91
N ILE A 121 -10.90 7.29 10.66
CA ILE A 121 -12.37 7.38 10.60
C ILE A 121 -12.88 6.68 9.33
N VAL A 122 -12.27 6.99 8.18
CA VAL A 122 -12.56 6.31 6.90
C VAL A 122 -12.37 4.79 7.04
N ALA A 123 -11.29 4.37 7.70
CA ALA A 123 -10.99 2.96 7.91
C ALA A 123 -12.02 2.26 8.82
N SER A 124 -12.42 2.92 9.92
CA SER A 124 -13.46 2.41 10.81
C SER A 124 -14.78 2.20 10.09
N ILE A 125 -15.23 3.19 9.29
CA ILE A 125 -16.45 3.08 8.48
C ILE A 125 -16.37 1.88 7.53
N ALA A 126 -15.24 1.75 6.82
CA ALA A 126 -15.05 0.65 5.87
C ALA A 126 -15.11 -0.73 6.54
N ARG A 127 -14.48 -0.88 7.72
CA ARG A 127 -14.52 -2.13 8.49
C ARG A 127 -15.91 -2.44 9.04
N GLU A 128 -16.64 -1.44 9.52
CA GLU A 128 -18.04 -1.60 9.97
C GLU A 128 -18.95 -2.07 8.84
N MET A 129 -18.65 -1.67 7.59
CA MET A 129 -19.32 -2.15 6.39
C MET A 129 -18.86 -3.55 5.93
N GLY A 130 -17.87 -4.17 6.60
CA GLY A 130 -17.35 -5.49 6.27
C GLY A 130 -16.32 -5.52 5.13
N ILE A 131 -15.79 -4.36 4.72
CA ILE A 131 -14.85 -4.23 3.61
C ILE A 131 -13.45 -4.66 4.06
N LEU A 132 -12.69 -5.40 3.21
CA LEU A 132 -11.26 -5.63 3.47
C LEU A 132 -10.53 -4.28 3.43
N THR A 133 -10.02 -3.83 4.57
CA THR A 133 -9.50 -2.48 4.72
C THR A 133 -7.99 -2.49 4.91
N VAL A 134 -7.25 -2.10 3.88
CA VAL A 134 -5.78 -2.07 3.87
C VAL A 134 -5.31 -0.62 3.81
N ALA A 135 -4.53 -0.18 4.79
CA ALA A 135 -3.92 1.14 4.76
C ALA A 135 -2.46 1.06 4.30
N VAL A 136 -2.08 1.88 3.32
CA VAL A 136 -0.72 2.05 2.85
C VAL A 136 -0.32 3.52 3.05
N VAL A 137 0.48 3.78 4.08
CA VAL A 137 0.74 5.15 4.55
C VAL A 137 2.22 5.46 4.70
N THR A 138 2.58 6.73 4.52
CA THR A 138 3.96 7.19 4.71
C THR A 138 4.14 7.92 6.04
N THR A 139 5.29 7.76 6.67
CA THR A 139 5.74 8.61 7.80
C THR A 139 6.62 9.76 7.29
N PRO A 140 6.65 10.92 7.97
CA PRO A 140 7.33 12.10 7.46
C PRO A 140 8.85 11.94 7.38
N PHE A 141 9.49 12.73 6.52
CA PHE A 141 10.94 12.84 6.50
C PHE A 141 11.46 13.47 7.80
N PHE A 142 12.70 13.16 8.17
CA PHE A 142 13.34 13.66 9.37
C PHE A 142 13.42 15.21 9.38
N PHE A 143 13.65 15.82 8.21
CA PHE A 143 13.72 17.27 8.07
C PHE A 143 12.37 17.99 8.32
N GLU A 144 11.24 17.27 8.30
CA GLU A 144 9.91 17.86 8.57
C GLU A 144 9.67 18.10 10.08
N GLY A 145 10.56 17.58 10.92
CA GLY A 145 10.64 17.89 12.34
C GLY A 145 9.84 16.97 13.26
N ASN A 146 10.26 16.95 14.53
CA ASN A 146 9.75 16.01 15.53
C ASN A 146 8.25 16.14 15.83
N THR A 147 7.69 17.35 15.72
CA THR A 147 6.25 17.55 15.93
C THR A 147 5.44 16.76 14.91
N ARG A 148 5.86 16.79 13.64
CA ARG A 148 5.18 16.07 12.56
C ARG A 148 5.29 14.56 12.74
N LEU A 149 6.46 14.07 13.16
CA LEU A 149 6.67 12.66 13.48
C LEU A 149 5.81 12.18 14.66
N LYS A 150 5.73 12.96 15.74
CA LYS A 150 4.85 12.64 16.88
C LYS A 150 3.38 12.54 16.46
N THR A 151 2.92 13.49 15.67
CA THR A 151 1.56 13.49 15.10
C THR A 151 1.34 12.25 14.22
N ALA A 152 2.31 11.90 13.37
CA ALA A 152 2.22 10.72 12.51
C ALA A 152 2.08 9.43 13.34
N ASN A 153 2.88 9.31 14.40
CA ASN A 153 2.88 8.17 15.30
C ASN A 153 1.55 8.01 16.05
N GLU A 154 0.99 9.10 16.57
CA GLU A 154 -0.34 9.07 17.18
C GLU A 154 -1.42 8.62 16.19
N GLY A 155 -1.39 9.15 14.96
CA GLY A 155 -2.29 8.72 13.89
C GLY A 155 -2.13 7.24 13.51
N LEU A 156 -0.90 6.73 13.46
CA LEU A 156 -0.62 5.33 13.15
C LEU A 156 -1.20 4.37 14.20
N ARG A 157 -1.14 4.71 15.50
CA ARG A 157 -1.78 3.90 16.55
C ARG A 157 -3.28 3.78 16.33
N ARG A 158 -3.93 4.90 16.03
CA ARG A 158 -5.37 4.94 15.79
C ARG A 158 -5.73 4.19 14.51
N LEU A 159 -4.95 4.38 13.45
CA LEU A 159 -5.16 3.72 12.16
C LEU A 159 -4.97 2.20 12.27
N LYS A 160 -3.93 1.71 12.95
CA LYS A 160 -3.68 0.27 13.19
C LYS A 160 -4.90 -0.43 13.78
N ASN A 161 -5.59 0.21 14.72
CA ASN A 161 -6.79 -0.35 15.35
C ASN A 161 -8.04 -0.29 14.45
N SER A 162 -7.98 0.49 13.38
CA SER A 162 -9.11 0.79 12.48
C SER A 162 -8.99 0.10 11.12
N VAL A 163 -7.96 -0.70 10.87
CA VAL A 163 -7.72 -1.40 9.59
C VAL A 163 -7.57 -2.90 9.81
N ASP A 164 -7.72 -3.69 8.74
CA ASP A 164 -7.37 -5.11 8.76
C ASP A 164 -5.85 -5.30 8.66
N THR A 165 -5.21 -4.53 7.77
CA THR A 165 -3.77 -4.50 7.55
C THR A 165 -3.26 -3.07 7.40
N LEU A 166 -2.16 -2.77 8.07
CA LEU A 166 -1.41 -1.52 7.96
C LEU A 166 -0.03 -1.79 7.33
N ILE A 167 0.24 -1.17 6.19
CA ILE A 167 1.54 -1.11 5.54
C ILE A 167 2.11 0.28 5.77
N ARG A 168 3.19 0.35 6.54
CA ARG A 168 3.91 1.59 6.85
C ARG A 168 5.12 1.72 5.94
N ILE A 169 5.29 2.90 5.34
CA ILE A 169 6.45 3.24 4.54
C ILE A 169 7.19 4.40 5.21
N SER A 170 8.43 4.17 5.62
CA SER A 170 9.28 5.22 6.17
C SER A 170 9.92 6.07 5.08
N ASN A 171 9.53 7.35 4.97
CA ASN A 171 10.19 8.28 4.04
C ASN A 171 11.69 8.45 4.35
N ASN A 172 12.11 8.22 5.60
CA ASN A 172 13.53 8.25 5.95
C ASN A 172 14.33 7.07 5.37
N LYS A 173 13.69 5.90 5.20
CA LYS A 173 14.31 4.77 4.51
C LYS A 173 14.44 5.04 3.01
N LEU A 174 13.44 5.71 2.42
CA LEU A 174 13.50 6.15 1.02
C LEU A 174 14.67 7.11 0.77
N LEU A 175 14.98 8.02 1.70
CA LEU A 175 16.15 8.91 1.58
C LEU A 175 17.48 8.17 1.46
N GLN A 176 17.60 6.96 2.03
CA GLN A 176 18.83 6.18 1.97
C GLN A 176 19.09 5.59 0.58
N GLU A 177 18.07 5.52 -0.28
CA GLU A 177 18.20 5.08 -1.68
C GLU A 177 18.44 6.23 -2.65
N LEU A 178 18.14 7.47 -2.23
CA LEU A 178 18.20 8.64 -3.09
C LEU A 178 19.64 9.18 -3.17
N PRO A 179 20.12 9.57 -4.37
CA PRO A 179 21.38 10.26 -4.50
C PRO A 179 21.47 11.52 -3.62
N PRO A 180 22.65 11.90 -3.09
CA PRO A 180 22.80 13.06 -2.21
C PRO A 180 22.28 14.39 -2.77
N ASN A 181 22.26 14.55 -4.10
CA ASN A 181 21.84 15.77 -4.79
C ASN A 181 20.37 15.75 -5.24
N THR A 182 19.58 14.79 -4.75
CA THR A 182 18.14 14.68 -5.09
C THR A 182 17.38 15.89 -4.56
N SER A 183 16.51 16.47 -5.40
CA SER A 183 15.68 17.60 -4.97
C SER A 183 14.57 17.14 -4.01
N ILE A 184 14.05 18.06 -3.19
CA ILE A 184 12.91 17.77 -2.30
C ILE A 184 11.69 17.31 -3.11
N VAL A 185 11.48 17.88 -4.30
CA VAL A 185 10.35 17.51 -5.18
C VAL A 185 10.49 16.06 -5.63
N ASP A 186 11.69 15.64 -6.04
CA ASP A 186 11.97 14.28 -6.47
C ASP A 186 11.86 13.28 -5.30
N ALA A 187 12.27 13.70 -4.08
CA ALA A 187 12.12 12.88 -2.88
C ALA A 187 10.66 12.59 -2.54
N PHE A 188 9.78 13.60 -2.60
CA PHE A 188 8.33 13.38 -2.43
C PHE A 188 7.75 12.56 -3.57
N ALA A 189 8.19 12.79 -4.82
CA ALA A 189 7.76 12.00 -5.96
C ALA A 189 8.13 10.51 -5.78
N LYS A 190 9.28 10.20 -5.16
CA LYS A 190 9.67 8.82 -4.84
C LYS A 190 8.79 8.19 -3.76
N ALA A 191 8.34 8.97 -2.77
CA ALA A 191 7.36 8.50 -1.79
C ALA A 191 6.02 8.16 -2.46
N ASP A 192 5.55 9.01 -3.38
CA ASP A 192 4.32 8.75 -4.15
C ASP A 192 4.47 7.51 -5.06
N GLU A 193 5.63 7.32 -5.69
CA GLU A 193 5.96 6.12 -6.48
C GLU A 193 5.92 4.85 -5.62
N THR A 194 6.42 4.93 -4.39
CA THR A 194 6.42 3.81 -3.46
C THR A 194 4.99 3.42 -3.05
N LEU A 195 4.14 4.41 -2.78
CA LEU A 195 2.72 4.19 -2.51
C LEU A 195 2.02 3.55 -3.72
N HIS A 196 2.32 4.03 -4.93
CA HIS A 196 1.83 3.45 -6.17
C HIS A 196 2.21 1.98 -6.27
N HIS A 197 3.49 1.63 -6.08
CA HIS A 197 3.95 0.25 -6.16
C HIS A 197 3.26 -0.67 -5.14
N GLY A 198 3.03 -0.20 -3.90
CA GLY A 198 2.34 -1.00 -2.89
C GLY A 198 0.89 -1.30 -3.23
N ILE A 199 0.14 -0.30 -3.72
CA ILE A 199 -1.25 -0.51 -4.12
C ILE A 199 -1.32 -1.28 -5.45
N LYS A 200 -0.44 -1.00 -6.41
CA LYS A 200 -0.37 -1.74 -7.68
C LYS A 200 -0.11 -3.23 -7.44
N GLY A 201 0.88 -3.56 -6.61
CA GLY A 201 1.25 -4.95 -6.33
C GLY A 201 0.09 -5.78 -5.80
N ILE A 202 -0.70 -5.24 -4.86
CA ILE A 202 -1.85 -5.94 -4.27
C ILE A 202 -3.07 -5.90 -5.19
N SER A 203 -3.32 -4.79 -5.89
CA SER A 203 -4.48 -4.69 -6.79
C SER A 203 -4.32 -5.57 -8.03
N GLU A 204 -3.15 -5.59 -8.67
CA GLU A 204 -2.89 -6.41 -9.86
C GLU A 204 -2.97 -7.91 -9.56
N LEU A 205 -2.65 -8.33 -8.34
CA LEU A 205 -2.84 -9.70 -7.86
C LEU A 205 -4.29 -10.19 -7.96
N ILE A 206 -5.25 -9.28 -7.83
CA ILE A 206 -6.68 -9.58 -7.83
C ILE A 206 -7.30 -9.27 -9.20
N THR A 207 -6.87 -8.18 -9.85
CA THR A 207 -7.50 -7.67 -11.07
C THR A 207 -6.92 -8.27 -12.35
N LYS A 208 -5.62 -8.59 -12.39
CA LYS A 208 -5.01 -9.24 -13.55
C LYS A 208 -5.19 -10.74 -13.45
N ARG A 209 -5.61 -11.36 -14.56
CA ARG A 209 -5.64 -12.82 -14.66
C ARG A 209 -4.21 -13.34 -14.82
N GLY A 210 -3.68 -13.93 -13.75
CA GLY A 210 -2.44 -14.69 -13.77
C GLY A 210 -2.57 -16.08 -14.38
N TYR A 211 -1.43 -16.70 -14.65
CA TYR A 211 -1.33 -18.12 -14.98
C TYR A 211 -1.60 -18.99 -13.74
N ILE A 212 -1.14 -18.54 -12.57
CA ILE A 212 -1.58 -19.02 -11.26
C ILE A 212 -2.31 -17.85 -10.62
N ASN A 213 -3.64 -17.90 -10.66
CA ASN A 213 -4.47 -16.87 -10.03
C ASN A 213 -4.47 -17.08 -8.52
N LEU A 214 -4.18 -16.01 -7.80
CA LEU A 214 -4.61 -15.87 -6.41
C LEU A 214 -6.03 -15.33 -6.44
N ASP A 215 -6.95 -16.03 -5.78
CA ASP A 215 -8.31 -15.51 -5.69
C ASP A 215 -8.42 -14.48 -4.55
N PHE A 216 -9.56 -13.79 -4.51
CA PHE A 216 -9.79 -12.79 -3.47
C PHE A 216 -9.80 -13.41 -2.07
N ALA A 217 -10.27 -14.65 -1.92
CA ALA A 217 -10.34 -15.31 -0.62
C ALA A 217 -8.94 -15.65 -0.09
N ASP A 218 -7.99 -15.99 -0.98
CA ASP A 218 -6.58 -16.17 -0.62
C ASP A 218 -5.97 -14.87 -0.10
N VAL A 219 -6.17 -13.76 -0.80
CA VAL A 219 -5.67 -12.45 -0.36
C VAL A 219 -6.34 -12.01 0.93
N GLU A 220 -7.65 -12.18 1.03
CA GLU A 220 -8.43 -11.90 2.24
C GLU A 220 -7.95 -12.73 3.43
N SER A 221 -7.66 -14.01 3.24
CA SER A 221 -7.19 -14.90 4.31
C SER A 221 -5.87 -14.45 4.94
N VAL A 222 -5.00 -13.80 4.15
CA VAL A 222 -3.69 -13.31 4.61
C VAL A 222 -3.77 -11.89 5.17
N LEU A 223 -4.61 -11.02 4.60
CA LEU A 223 -4.65 -9.60 4.97
C LEU A 223 -5.74 -9.25 6.00
N ARG A 224 -6.75 -10.10 6.18
CA ARG A 224 -7.83 -9.80 7.12
C ARG A 224 -7.35 -9.92 8.57
N ASN A 225 -7.51 -8.85 9.34
CA ASN A 225 -7.02 -8.72 10.72
C ASN A 225 -5.53 -9.11 10.91
N ALA A 226 -4.69 -8.94 9.89
CA ALA A 226 -3.26 -9.26 9.98
C ALA A 226 -2.47 -8.24 10.82
N GLY A 227 -3.08 -7.08 11.11
CA GLY A 227 -2.42 -6.03 11.89
C GLY A 227 -1.40 -5.30 11.04
N THR A 228 -0.12 -5.64 11.15
CA THR A 228 0.94 -4.99 10.36
C THR A 228 1.40 -5.88 9.22
N ALA A 229 1.67 -5.26 8.07
CA ALA A 229 2.33 -5.91 6.95
C ALA A 229 3.47 -5.06 6.40
N MET A 230 4.38 -5.72 5.71
CA MET A 230 5.47 -5.11 4.97
C MET A 230 5.43 -5.56 3.51
N LEU A 231 5.94 -4.68 2.64
CA LEU A 231 5.98 -4.90 1.21
C LEU A 231 7.45 -4.97 0.78
N GLY A 232 7.80 -5.96 -0.01
CA GLY A 232 9.10 -6.08 -0.67
C GLY A 232 8.92 -6.16 -2.17
N ILE A 233 9.69 -5.39 -2.93
CA ILE A 233 9.65 -5.41 -4.40
C ILE A 233 11.07 -5.60 -4.91
N GLY A 234 11.22 -6.52 -5.85
CA GLY A 234 12.50 -6.79 -6.50
C GLY A 234 12.32 -7.08 -7.98
N VAL A 235 13.18 -6.47 -8.79
CA VAL A 235 13.28 -6.72 -10.23
C VAL A 235 14.62 -7.37 -10.49
N GLY A 236 14.64 -8.44 -11.26
CA GLY A 236 15.86 -9.11 -11.71
C GLY A 236 15.89 -9.23 -13.22
N SER A 237 17.10 -9.34 -13.78
CA SER A 237 17.26 -9.55 -15.23
C SER A 237 18.33 -10.59 -15.57
N GLY A 238 18.29 -11.12 -16.79
CA GLY A 238 19.25 -12.11 -17.31
C GLY A 238 19.10 -13.52 -16.71
N GLU A 239 20.18 -14.31 -16.72
CA GLU A 239 20.13 -15.74 -16.36
C GLU A 239 19.75 -16.03 -14.91
N ARG A 240 20.03 -15.08 -14.00
CA ARG A 240 19.73 -15.18 -12.56
C ARG A 240 18.58 -14.29 -12.12
N ARG A 241 17.76 -13.80 -13.05
CA ARG A 241 16.66 -12.85 -12.77
C ARG A 241 15.77 -13.26 -11.60
N ALA A 242 15.40 -14.54 -11.49
CA ALA A 242 14.55 -15.03 -10.40
C ALA A 242 15.21 -14.96 -9.03
N GLU A 243 16.50 -15.31 -8.94
CA GLU A 243 17.26 -15.20 -7.70
C GLU A 243 17.48 -13.74 -7.32
N GLU A 244 17.88 -12.91 -8.28
CA GLU A 244 18.14 -11.50 -8.07
C GLU A 244 16.87 -10.74 -7.65
N ALA A 245 15.74 -10.99 -8.32
CA ALA A 245 14.46 -10.40 -7.97
C ALA A 245 14.04 -10.81 -6.55
N ALA A 246 14.19 -12.09 -6.18
CA ALA A 246 13.79 -12.59 -4.87
C ALA A 246 14.67 -11.98 -3.75
N ARG A 247 15.98 -11.90 -3.96
CA ARG A 247 16.91 -11.25 -3.01
C ARG A 247 16.59 -9.76 -2.88
N ARG A 248 16.41 -9.05 -3.99
CA ARG A 248 16.05 -7.62 -3.97
C ARG A 248 14.72 -7.37 -3.28
N ALA A 249 13.73 -8.25 -3.45
CA ALA A 249 12.47 -8.14 -2.74
C ALA A 249 12.65 -8.29 -1.22
N LEU A 250 13.46 -9.26 -0.77
CA LEU A 250 13.79 -9.48 0.65
C LEU A 250 14.70 -8.41 1.27
N GLU A 251 15.55 -7.79 0.46
CA GLU A 251 16.47 -6.72 0.87
C GLU A 251 15.88 -5.33 0.63
N SER A 252 14.64 -5.26 0.14
CA SER A 252 13.95 -4.01 -0.17
C SER A 252 13.87 -3.12 1.07
N ARG A 253 14.15 -1.81 0.92
CA ARG A 253 14.04 -0.85 2.05
C ARG A 253 12.60 -0.64 2.51
N LEU A 254 11.63 -1.14 1.75
CA LEU A 254 10.22 -1.20 2.11
C LEU A 254 9.93 -2.31 3.14
N LEU A 255 10.79 -3.32 3.22
CA LEU A 255 10.85 -4.25 4.34
C LEU A 255 11.71 -3.61 5.43
N GLU A 256 11.05 -2.93 6.37
CA GLU A 256 11.74 -2.27 7.47
C GLU A 256 12.42 -3.26 8.42
N LYS A 257 11.97 -4.53 8.40
CA LYS A 257 12.47 -5.65 9.22
C LYS A 257 12.49 -6.95 8.41
N PRO A 258 13.23 -7.97 8.89
CA PRO A 258 13.12 -9.32 8.38
C PRO A 258 11.68 -9.85 8.46
N ILE A 259 11.33 -10.76 7.56
CA ILE A 259 10.00 -11.38 7.46
C ILE A 259 9.92 -12.73 8.20
N ASP A 260 10.90 -13.04 9.02
CA ASP A 260 11.05 -14.30 9.75
C ASP A 260 9.84 -14.61 10.63
N ASN A 261 9.23 -13.58 11.23
CA ASN A 261 8.06 -13.70 12.10
C ASN A 261 6.72 -13.46 11.38
N ALA A 262 6.69 -13.37 10.05
CA ALA A 262 5.44 -13.21 9.31
C ALA A 262 4.60 -14.49 9.39
N THR A 263 3.30 -14.36 9.68
CA THR A 263 2.38 -15.51 9.73
C THR A 263 1.72 -15.79 8.38
N GLY A 264 1.69 -14.79 7.49
CA GLY A 264 1.17 -14.93 6.14
C GLY A 264 2.06 -14.23 5.11
N ILE A 265 2.25 -14.87 3.96
CA ILE A 265 3.07 -14.35 2.87
C ILE A 265 2.30 -14.46 1.56
N ILE A 266 2.26 -13.36 0.81
CA ILE A 266 1.84 -13.36 -0.59
C ILE A 266 3.08 -13.12 -1.44
N LEU A 267 3.43 -14.11 -2.25
CA LEU A 267 4.51 -14.03 -3.23
C LEU A 267 3.90 -13.97 -4.63
N ASN A 268 3.98 -12.81 -5.26
CA ASN A 268 3.62 -12.64 -6.66
C ASN A 268 4.87 -12.61 -7.54
N VAL A 269 4.84 -13.34 -8.65
CA VAL A 269 5.87 -13.28 -9.68
C VAL A 269 5.23 -12.81 -10.98
N SER A 270 5.79 -11.77 -11.59
CA SER A 270 5.37 -11.26 -12.91
C SER A 270 6.53 -11.36 -13.90
N ALA A 271 6.31 -11.99 -15.05
CA ALA A 271 7.30 -12.06 -16.13
C ALA A 271 6.61 -12.36 -17.46
N LYS A 272 7.24 -12.01 -18.58
CA LYS A 272 6.73 -12.40 -19.91
C LYS A 272 6.84 -13.91 -20.17
N ASN A 273 7.88 -14.52 -19.62
CA ASN A 273 8.12 -15.96 -19.67
C ASN A 273 8.80 -16.39 -18.37
N ILE A 274 8.46 -17.57 -17.85
CA ILE A 274 9.08 -18.12 -16.64
C ILE A 274 9.17 -19.64 -16.73
N THR A 275 10.28 -20.18 -16.24
CA THR A 275 10.49 -21.62 -16.11
C THR A 275 10.15 -22.11 -14.71
N LEU A 276 9.80 -23.40 -14.58
CA LEU A 276 9.59 -24.03 -13.27
C LEU A 276 10.83 -23.90 -12.36
N ARG A 277 12.04 -23.90 -12.95
CA ARG A 277 13.29 -23.72 -12.21
C ARG A 277 13.36 -22.33 -11.57
N GLU A 278 13.07 -21.28 -12.33
CA GLU A 278 13.04 -19.90 -11.84
C GLU A 278 12.00 -19.73 -10.73
N MET A 279 10.80 -20.27 -10.94
CA MET A 279 9.73 -20.25 -9.95
C MET A 279 10.14 -20.93 -8.63
N ASN A 280 10.77 -22.10 -8.73
CA ASN A 280 11.27 -22.84 -7.56
C ASN A 280 12.38 -22.09 -6.83
N ILE A 281 13.28 -21.42 -7.54
CA ILE A 281 14.36 -20.63 -6.94
C ILE A 281 13.76 -19.46 -6.15
N ALA A 282 12.86 -18.70 -6.76
CA ALA A 282 12.19 -17.56 -6.11
C ALA A 282 11.43 -18.00 -4.85
N ALA A 283 10.61 -19.05 -4.95
CA ALA A 283 9.86 -19.58 -3.82
C ALA A 283 10.76 -20.15 -2.72
N ALA A 284 11.85 -20.83 -3.06
CA ALA A 284 12.79 -21.38 -2.09
C ALA A 284 13.51 -20.29 -1.30
N ILE A 285 13.93 -19.20 -1.97
CA ILE A 285 14.58 -18.07 -1.32
C ILE A 285 13.64 -17.42 -0.31
N VAL A 286 12.39 -17.14 -0.70
CA VAL A 286 11.41 -16.55 0.22
C VAL A 286 11.11 -17.48 1.40
N ARG A 287 10.87 -18.77 1.13
CA ARG A 287 10.59 -19.77 2.18
C ARG A 287 11.72 -19.98 3.18
N GLN A 288 12.96 -19.80 2.76
CA GLN A 288 14.12 -19.90 3.67
C GLN A 288 14.25 -18.69 4.61
N ASN A 289 13.54 -17.60 4.33
CA ASN A 289 13.61 -16.35 5.09
C ASN A 289 12.33 -16.07 5.90
N CYS A 290 11.38 -17.01 5.94
CA CYS A 290 10.16 -16.92 6.73
C CYS A 290 9.99 -18.11 7.66
N SER A 291 9.04 -18.00 8.61
CA SER A 291 8.63 -19.10 9.47
C SER A 291 8.16 -20.31 8.65
N GLU A 292 8.47 -21.53 9.13
CA GLU A 292 7.97 -22.78 8.55
C GLU A 292 6.42 -22.89 8.62
N ASP A 293 5.82 -22.21 9.61
CA ASP A 293 4.38 -22.20 9.84
C ASP A 293 3.65 -21.09 9.07
N ALA A 294 4.37 -20.27 8.30
CA ALA A 294 3.76 -19.17 7.54
C ALA A 294 2.87 -19.70 6.40
N ASP A 295 1.65 -19.15 6.28
CA ASP A 295 0.77 -19.44 5.13
C ASP A 295 1.27 -18.70 3.89
N VAL A 296 1.86 -19.43 2.94
CA VAL A 296 2.43 -18.87 1.72
C VAL A 296 1.47 -19.02 0.54
N LYS A 297 0.90 -17.90 0.10
CA LYS A 297 0.11 -17.77 -1.13
C LYS A 297 1.02 -17.37 -2.30
N LEU A 298 0.90 -18.07 -3.42
CA LEU A 298 1.77 -17.90 -4.57
C LEU A 298 0.97 -17.52 -5.82
N GLY A 299 1.28 -16.35 -6.38
CA GLY A 299 0.72 -15.83 -7.62
C GLY A 299 1.75 -15.85 -8.74
N LEU A 300 1.28 -16.10 -9.96
CA LEU A 300 2.10 -15.98 -11.17
C LEU A 300 1.32 -15.24 -12.26
N ILE A 301 1.83 -14.09 -12.68
CA ILE A 301 1.32 -13.30 -13.80
C ILE A 301 2.26 -13.45 -14.98
N VAL A 302 1.72 -13.91 -16.11
CA VAL A 302 2.43 -13.93 -17.39
C VAL A 302 2.03 -12.68 -18.16
N ASP A 303 2.85 -11.65 -18.12
CA ASP A 303 2.57 -10.33 -18.69
C ASP A 303 3.29 -10.16 -20.05
N PRO A 304 2.56 -10.18 -21.19
CA PRO A 304 3.16 -10.08 -22.52
C PRO A 304 3.88 -8.75 -22.80
N ASP A 305 3.59 -7.70 -22.01
CA ASP A 305 4.15 -6.37 -22.20
C ASP A 305 5.51 -6.19 -21.49
N MET A 306 5.92 -7.15 -20.64
CA MET A 306 7.23 -7.15 -19.99
C MET A 306 8.37 -7.56 -20.93
N ASN A 307 9.61 -7.20 -20.59
CA ASN A 307 10.77 -7.66 -21.35
C ASN A 307 11.03 -9.16 -21.13
N ASP A 308 11.58 -9.84 -22.14
CA ASP A 308 11.78 -11.29 -22.10
C ASP A 308 12.82 -11.74 -21.06
N ASP A 309 13.74 -10.85 -20.69
CA ASP A 309 14.83 -11.06 -19.74
C ASP A 309 14.54 -10.53 -18.33
N GLU A 310 13.40 -9.87 -18.11
CA GLU A 310 13.00 -9.32 -16.81
C GLU A 310 12.08 -10.27 -16.04
N LEU A 311 12.12 -10.15 -14.71
CA LEU A 311 11.21 -10.83 -13.79
C LEU A 311 11.03 -9.94 -12.56
N ASP A 312 9.78 -9.68 -12.22
CA ASP A 312 9.39 -8.87 -11.07
C ASP A 312 8.82 -9.77 -9.98
N ILE A 313 9.23 -9.51 -8.74
CA ILE A 313 8.69 -10.14 -7.54
C ILE A 313 8.10 -9.07 -6.65
N THR A 314 6.83 -9.28 -6.28
CA THR A 314 6.17 -8.55 -5.20
C THR A 314 5.93 -9.50 -4.04
N LEU A 315 6.40 -9.12 -2.87
CA LEU A 315 6.29 -9.87 -1.64
C LEU A 315 5.50 -9.07 -0.62
N ILE A 316 4.46 -9.64 -0.05
CA ILE A 316 3.72 -9.03 1.07
C ILE A 316 3.85 -9.98 2.24
N ALA A 317 4.46 -9.50 3.32
CA ALA A 317 4.60 -10.23 4.58
C ALA A 317 3.65 -9.63 5.60
N ALA A 318 2.63 -10.38 6.02
CA ALA A 318 1.57 -9.94 6.91
C ALA A 318 1.59 -10.70 8.25
N GLY A 319 0.90 -10.17 9.25
CA GLY A 319 0.87 -10.79 10.58
C GLY A 319 2.14 -10.55 11.39
N LEU A 320 2.86 -9.46 11.09
CA LEU A 320 4.10 -9.14 11.79
C LEU A 320 3.80 -8.56 13.18
N GLU A 321 4.30 -9.22 14.22
CA GLU A 321 4.33 -8.67 15.57
C GLU A 321 5.40 -7.58 15.67
N LEU A 322 5.06 -6.36 15.25
CA LEU A 322 5.88 -5.18 15.53
C LEU A 322 5.54 -4.62 16.90
N ASP A 323 6.57 -4.39 17.73
CA ASP A 323 6.39 -3.66 18.97
C ASP A 323 6.01 -2.18 18.69
N GLU A 324 5.50 -1.49 19.71
CA GLU A 324 5.08 -0.09 19.53
C GLU A 324 6.22 0.83 19.09
N GLY A 325 7.46 0.56 19.51
CA GLY A 325 8.62 1.36 19.11
C GLY A 325 8.96 1.18 17.64
N GLU A 326 8.86 -0.04 17.14
CA GLU A 326 9.12 -0.42 15.76
C GLU A 326 8.07 0.15 14.80
N LEU A 327 6.79 0.08 15.15
CA LEU A 327 5.72 0.68 14.35
C LEU A 327 5.86 2.22 14.26
N MET A 328 6.41 2.85 15.30
CA MET A 328 6.53 4.32 15.41
C MET A 328 7.80 4.92 14.79
N GLY A 329 8.70 4.07 14.30
CA GLY A 329 9.95 4.53 13.71
C GLY A 329 10.95 4.76 14.81
N ASP A 330 11.94 3.88 14.82
CA ASP A 330 13.06 4.00 15.72
C ASP A 330 14.02 5.08 15.20
N ALA A 331 14.90 5.59 16.08
CA ALA A 331 16.02 6.42 15.67
C ALA A 331 16.78 5.76 14.50
N SER A 332 16.80 4.42 14.39
CA SER A 332 17.35 3.65 13.28
C SER A 332 16.86 4.04 11.88
N ASP A 333 15.68 4.65 11.76
CA ASP A 333 15.15 5.14 10.47
C ASP A 333 15.88 6.39 9.97
N ILE A 334 16.41 7.22 10.88
CA ILE A 334 17.12 8.45 10.53
C ILE A 334 18.51 8.07 9.99
N PRO A 335 18.94 8.50 8.80
CA PRO A 335 20.28 8.19 8.31
C PRO A 335 21.38 8.55 9.32
N ALA A 336 22.39 7.68 9.48
CA ALA A 336 23.45 7.83 10.48
C ALA A 336 24.21 9.16 10.35
N ILE A 337 24.36 9.66 9.12
CA ILE A 337 24.96 10.97 8.81
C ILE A 337 24.25 12.12 9.54
N TYR A 338 22.91 12.07 9.66
CA TYR A 338 22.13 13.09 10.36
C TYR A 338 22.07 12.87 11.87
N ARG A 339 22.26 11.63 12.35
CA ARG A 339 22.32 11.31 13.78
C ARG A 339 23.67 11.61 14.42
N PHE A 340 24.76 11.36 13.70
CA PHE A 340 26.11 11.40 14.23
C PHE A 340 27.02 12.45 13.58
N GLY A 341 26.56 13.14 12.52
CA GLY A 341 27.37 14.14 11.82
C GLY A 341 28.58 13.54 11.09
N LEU A 342 28.56 12.24 10.80
CA LEU A 342 29.64 11.53 10.14
C LEU A 342 29.37 11.52 8.63
N ASP A 343 30.08 12.35 7.88
CA ASP A 343 30.17 12.23 6.43
C ASP A 343 30.73 10.84 6.10
N ILE A 344 29.91 9.98 5.49
CA ILE A 344 30.32 8.65 5.03
C ILE A 344 30.96 8.75 3.63
N ASN A 345 31.75 9.80 3.38
CA ASN A 345 32.51 10.01 2.16
C ASN A 345 33.87 10.65 2.50
N GLU A 346 34.68 9.94 3.28
CA GLU A 346 36.14 10.03 3.18
C GLU A 346 36.68 8.60 3.14
N GLU A 347 36.57 7.94 1.98
CA GLU A 347 37.57 6.95 1.56
C GLU A 347 37.93 7.22 0.09
N GLU A 348 39.24 7.30 -0.14
CA GLU A 348 39.98 7.71 -1.35
C GLU A 348 39.73 6.86 -2.60
#